data_AF-A0A417YXL0-F1
#
_entry.id   AF-A0A417YXL0-F1
#
_cell.length_a   1.000
_cell.length_b   1.000
_cell.length_c   1.000
_cell.angle_alpha   90.00
_cell.angle_beta   90.00
_cell.angle_gamma   90.00
#
_symmetry.space_group_name_H-M   'P 1'
#
loop_
_entity.id
_entity.type
_entity.pdbx_description
1 polymer ?
#
loop_
_entity_poly.entity_id
_entity_poly.type
_entity_poly.pdbx_seq_one_letter_code
_entity_poly.pdbx_strand_id
1 'polypeptide(L)' 'MKIMSNEQLVVSYRDAMKSGTEKEWIQVLKDEIQRRGLRPFKK' A
#
# COMPACT_ATOMS: atom_id res chain seq x y z
N MET A 1 -0.16 10.54 0.03
CA MET A 1 -1.38 10.42 -0.82
C MET A 1 -2.59 11.03 -0.10
N LYS A 2 -3.21 12.11 -0.58
CA LYS A 2 -4.33 12.76 0.15
C LYS A 2 -5.74 12.28 -0.27
N ILE A 3 -5.85 11.50 -1.35
CA ILE A 3 -7.16 11.14 -1.95
C ILE A 3 -7.54 9.68 -1.65
N MET A 4 -6.56 8.79 -1.48
CA MET A 4 -6.82 7.36 -1.33
C MET A 4 -7.35 7.01 0.07
N SER A 5 -8.47 6.28 0.12
CA SER A 5 -8.98 5.72 1.39
C SER A 5 -8.03 4.66 1.95
N ASN A 6 -8.16 4.34 3.23
CA ASN A 6 -7.33 3.31 3.86
C ASN A 6 -7.50 1.93 3.21
N GLU A 7 -8.72 1.60 2.77
CA GLU A 7 -9.00 0.35 2.08
C GLU A 7 -8.39 0.32 0.69
N GLN A 8 -8.54 1.40 -0.08
CA GLN A 8 -7.93 1.50 -1.40
C GLN A 8 -6.41 1.42 -1.32
N LEU A 9 -5.80 2.08 -0.33
CA LEU A 9 -4.35 2.06 -0.11
C LEU A 9 -3.83 0.63 0.13
N VAL A 10 -4.53 -0.14 0.96
CA VAL A 10 -4.18 -1.53 1.27
C VAL A 10 -4.35 -2.44 0.05
N VAL A 11 -5.44 -2.27 -0.72
CA VAL A 11 -5.69 -3.05 -1.94
C VAL A 11 -4.63 -2.75 -3.00
N SER A 12 -4.37 -1.48 -3.30
CA SER A 12 -3.35 -1.07 -4.28
C SER A 12 -1.96 -1.58 -3.90
N TYR A 13 -1.60 -1.57 -2.62
CA TYR A 13 -0.33 -2.14 -2.16
C TYR A 13 -0.24 -3.64 -2.41
N ARG A 14 -1.29 -4.40 -2.12
CA ARG A 14 -1.32 -5.85 -2.36
C ARG A 14 -1.24 -6.19 -3.85
N ASP A 15 -1.94 -5.44 -4.69
CA ASP A 15 -1.93 -5.68 -6.13
C ASP A 15 -0.57 -5.31 -6.74
N ALA A 16 0.01 -4.19 -6.34
CA ALA A 16 1.36 -3.81 -6.76
C ALA A 16 2.41 -4.86 -6.35
N MET A 17 2.29 -5.42 -5.13
CA MET A 17 3.15 -6.51 -4.67
C MET A 17 3.01 -7.79 -5.50
N LYS A 18 1.83 -8.09 -6.06
CA LYS A 18 1.60 -9.26 -6.91
C LYS A 18 2.17 -9.09 -8.32
N SER A 19 2.05 -7.89 -8.89
CA SER A 19 2.55 -7.60 -10.24
C SER A 19 4.08 -7.51 -10.31
N GLY A 20 4.75 -7.17 -9.21
CA GLY A 20 6.23 -7.22 -9.09
C GLY A 20 7.01 -6.20 -9.93
N THR A 21 6.32 -5.39 -10.72
CA THR A 21 6.87 -4.48 -11.73
C THR A 21 7.22 -3.10 -11.20
N GLU A 22 6.62 -2.65 -10.09
CA GLU A 22 6.71 -1.25 -9.64
C GLU A 22 7.28 -1.14 -8.23
N LYS A 23 8.56 -1.51 -8.05
CA LYS A 23 9.24 -1.51 -6.74
C LYS A 23 9.19 -0.15 -6.02
N GLU A 24 9.33 0.94 -6.77
CA GLU A 24 9.28 2.30 -6.21
C GLU A 24 7.87 2.67 -5.73
N TRP A 25 6.84 2.27 -6.49
CA TRP A 25 5.45 2.48 -6.11
C TRP A 25 5.04 1.66 -4.90
N ILE A 26 5.50 0.41 -4.80
CA ILE A 26 5.33 -0.45 -3.63
C ILE A 26 5.93 0.23 -2.39
N GLN A 27 7.09 0.86 -2.50
CA GLN A 27 7.74 1.56 -1.39
C GLN A 27 6.92 2.77 -0.93
N VAL A 28 6.43 3.60 -1.85
CA VAL A 28 5.57 4.75 -1.53
C VAL A 28 4.28 4.33 -0.82
N LEU A 29 3.64 3.26 -1.31
CA LEU A 29 2.42 2.70 -0.71
C LEU A 29 2.71 2.14 0.70
N LYS A 30 3.82 1.43 0.87
CA LYS A 30 4.26 0.90 2.16
C LYS A 30 4.48 2.01 3.19
N ASP A 31 5.17 3.08 2.81
CA ASP A 31 5.47 4.20 3.69
C ASP A 31 4.19 4.91 4.13
N GLU A 32 3.23 5.10 3.22
CA GLU A 32 1.92 5.69 3.55
C GLU A 32 1.09 4.77 4.47
N ILE A 33 1.09 3.46 4.24
CA ILE A 33 0.42 2.47 5.10
C ILE A 33 1.01 2.50 6.51
N GLN A 34 2.34 2.52 6.64
CA GLN A 34 3.03 2.60 7.92
C GLN A 34 2.75 3.93 8.63
N ARG A 35 2.79 5.05 7.91
CA ARG A 35 2.47 6.39 8.42
C ARG A 35 1.06 6.46 9.02
N ARG A 36 0.11 5.73 8.43
CA ARG A 36 -1.29 5.65 8.90
C ARG A 36 -1.54 4.57 9.95
N GLY A 37 -0.52 3.77 10.32
CA GLY A 37 -0.66 2.66 11.26
C GLY A 37 -1.53 1.51 10.73
N LEU A 38 -1.69 1.39 9.41
CA LEU A 38 -2.51 0.36 8.78
C LEU A 38 -1.76 -0.96 8.69
N ARG A 39 -2.51 -2.08 8.74
CA ARG A 39 -1.95 -3.42 8.59
C ARG A 39 -2.39 -4.03 7.25
N PRO A 40 -1.51 -4.08 6.25
CA PRO A 40 -1.87 -4.57 4.92
C PRO A 40 -2.06 -6.09 4.89
N PHE A 41 -1.67 -6.81 5.94
CA PHE A 41 -1.91 -8.25 6.09
C PHE A 41 -2.63 -8.45 7.43
N LYS A 42 -3.76 -9.16 7.41
CA LYS A 42 -4.34 -9.68 8.65
C LYS A 42 -3.47 -10.86 9.10
N LYS A 43 -3.18 -10.90 10.40
CA LYS A 43 -2.49 -12.01 11.05
C LYS A 43 -3.40 -13.25 11.05
#